data_AF-A0A2H6K0B4-F1
#
_entry.id   AF-A0A2H6K0B4-F1
#
_cell.length_a   1.000
_cell.length_b   1.000
_cell.length_c   1.000
_cell.angle_alpha   90.00
_cell.angle_beta   90.00
_cell.angle_gamma   90.00
#
_symmetry.space_group_name_H-M   'P 1'
#
loop_
_entity.id
_entity.type
_entity.pdbx_description
1 polymer ?
#
loop_
_entity_poly.entity_id
_entity_poly.type
_entity_poly.pdbx_seq_one_letter_code
_entity_poly.pdbx_strand_id
1 'polypeptide(L)'
;MAHFNKQDMLVGQLYSHHGLNEIYGHLIVAAILFLVSVVCAALLYRLFQKTQIEWPALLYAFIYTGLIGLGEFAEHFFTDTFLNTVLHYTHLLAAPGAMVFFYLAIREYHYKCSYPDEELNTVSNEASMGVFVTIITITVLLGGLAGTPWDETLEGPVLIVILLPMIALSALLIRAAGKIDKSNLTVYFPVFGAVLSGLTLTIWIGRFADVHQIAMLYIAAHSLQNVFHAGMATLILLFTRMIRREIRDDTLFKCRVNELSKHWEKKLEPKRRFNLDEQ
;
A
#
# COMPACT_ATOMS: atom_id res chain seq x y z
N MET A 1 26.65 -1.31 -23.17
CA MET A 1 25.99 -2.22 -22.21
C MET A 1 26.16 -1.63 -20.82
N ALA A 2 25.14 -1.78 -19.96
CA ALA A 2 25.25 -1.43 -18.55
C ALA A 2 26.34 -2.30 -17.91
N HIS A 3 27.28 -1.68 -17.20
CA HIS A 3 28.35 -2.34 -16.48
C HIS A 3 28.81 -1.47 -15.32
N PHE A 4 29.27 -2.11 -14.24
CA PHE A 4 29.97 -1.44 -13.15
C PHE A 4 31.38 -1.05 -13.60
N ASN A 5 31.84 0.12 -13.19
CA ASN A 5 33.20 0.60 -13.41
C ASN A 5 34.15 0.11 -12.30
N LYS A 6 35.41 0.56 -12.34
CA LYS A 6 36.45 0.23 -11.35
C LYS A 6 36.25 0.90 -9.98
N GLN A 7 35.15 1.63 -9.79
CA GLN A 7 34.74 2.27 -8.54
C GLN A 7 33.37 1.75 -8.07
N ASP A 8 32.97 0.57 -8.58
CA ASP A 8 31.72 -0.11 -8.21
C ASP A 8 30.44 0.72 -8.50
N MET A 9 30.52 1.68 -9.44
CA MET A 9 29.38 2.47 -9.92
C MET A 9 28.97 2.05 -11.33
N LEU A 10 27.67 1.98 -11.64
CA LEU A 10 27.21 1.84 -13.03
C LEU A 10 27.57 3.09 -13.86
N VAL A 11 27.96 2.91 -15.14
CA VAL A 11 28.39 4.03 -16.02
C VAL A 11 27.64 4.07 -17.37
N GLY A 12 27.42 5.29 -17.88
CA GLY A 12 26.61 5.62 -19.07
C GLY A 12 25.30 6.37 -18.74
N GLN A 13 25.38 7.43 -17.91
CA GLN A 13 24.50 7.52 -16.75
C GLN A 13 24.25 9.05 -16.33
N LEU A 14 23.03 9.54 -15.91
CA LEU A 14 22.65 10.91 -15.38
C LEU A 14 21.91 10.98 -13.96
N TYR A 15 22.46 11.69 -12.96
CA TYR A 15 22.08 11.80 -11.49
C TYR A 15 21.80 10.50 -10.68
N SER A 16 22.79 10.00 -9.94
CA SER A 16 22.82 8.80 -9.05
C SER A 16 22.34 7.45 -9.65
N HIS A 17 21.17 7.40 -10.29
CA HIS A 17 20.57 6.23 -10.94
C HIS A 17 20.35 6.46 -12.40
N HIS A 18 21.41 6.23 -13.09
CA HIS A 18 21.79 7.29 -13.94
C HIS A 18 21.45 6.82 -15.40
N GLY A 19 20.71 7.57 -16.23
CA GLY A 19 20.75 7.44 -17.71
C GLY A 19 20.25 6.15 -18.42
N LEU A 20 19.38 5.33 -17.81
CA LEU A 20 18.51 4.40 -18.57
C LEU A 20 17.18 5.09 -18.90
N ASN A 21 16.52 4.73 -20.02
CA ASN A 21 15.11 5.12 -20.25
C ASN A 21 14.17 4.61 -19.14
N GLU A 22 14.62 3.60 -18.41
CA GLU A 22 13.94 2.94 -17.31
C GLU A 22 13.68 3.90 -16.14
N ILE A 23 14.66 4.69 -15.66
CA ILE A 23 14.44 5.64 -14.53
C ILE A 23 13.42 6.73 -14.86
N TYR A 24 13.34 7.18 -16.12
CA TYR A 24 12.28 8.09 -16.56
C TYR A 24 10.90 7.42 -16.53
N GLY A 25 10.83 6.15 -16.94
CA GLY A 25 9.64 5.32 -16.79
C GLY A 25 9.22 5.21 -15.33
N HIS A 26 10.17 4.91 -14.45
CA HIS A 26 10.02 4.77 -13.00
C HIS A 26 9.43 6.02 -12.35
N LEU A 27 10.06 7.19 -12.56
CA LEU A 27 9.55 8.48 -12.08
C LEU A 27 8.12 8.77 -12.58
N ILE A 28 7.84 8.50 -13.86
CA ILE A 28 6.51 8.74 -14.44
C ILE A 28 5.46 7.83 -13.81
N VAL A 29 5.72 6.52 -13.66
CA VAL A 29 4.72 5.60 -13.09
C VAL A 29 4.52 5.79 -11.58
N ALA A 30 5.56 6.17 -10.85
CA ALA A 30 5.47 6.54 -9.43
C ALA A 30 4.61 7.81 -9.24
N ALA A 31 4.86 8.85 -10.05
CA ALA A 31 4.04 10.07 -10.05
C ALA A 31 2.58 9.79 -10.44
N ILE A 32 2.34 8.91 -11.44
CA ILE A 32 1.00 8.47 -11.82
C ILE A 32 0.32 7.75 -10.64
N LEU A 33 1.02 6.85 -9.94
CA LEU A 33 0.47 6.14 -8.78
C LEU A 33 0.05 7.11 -7.67
N PHE A 34 0.89 8.11 -7.35
CA PHE A 34 0.56 9.15 -6.38
C PHE A 34 -0.70 9.94 -6.80
N LEU A 35 -0.70 10.51 -8.00
CA LEU A 35 -1.79 11.34 -8.50
C LEU A 35 -3.11 10.58 -8.59
N VAL A 36 -3.08 9.35 -9.13
CA VAL A 36 -4.26 8.48 -9.24
C VAL A 36 -4.82 8.15 -7.86
N SER A 37 -3.96 7.80 -6.91
CA SER A 37 -4.38 7.41 -5.56
C SER A 37 -5.08 8.57 -4.83
N VAL A 38 -4.48 9.76 -4.86
CA VAL A 38 -5.05 10.98 -4.24
C VAL A 38 -6.35 11.40 -4.92
N VAL A 39 -6.40 11.41 -6.26
CA VAL A 39 -7.61 11.80 -7.01
C VAL A 39 -8.74 10.79 -6.77
N CYS A 40 -8.46 9.48 -6.79
CA CYS A 40 -9.47 8.46 -6.50
C CYS A 40 -9.97 8.52 -5.06
N ALA A 41 -9.09 8.73 -4.07
CA ALA A 41 -9.51 8.93 -2.68
C ALA A 41 -10.42 10.17 -2.54
N ALA A 42 -10.07 11.31 -3.15
CA ALA A 42 -10.88 12.52 -3.12
C ALA A 42 -12.23 12.36 -3.84
N LEU A 43 -12.28 11.60 -4.94
CA LEU A 43 -13.51 11.28 -5.66
C LEU A 43 -14.42 10.35 -4.85
N LEU A 44 -13.87 9.30 -4.22
CA LEU A 44 -14.63 8.41 -3.35
C LEU A 44 -15.13 9.13 -2.10
N TYR A 45 -14.31 9.93 -1.43
CA TYR A 45 -14.73 10.74 -0.28
C TYR A 45 -15.95 11.63 -0.62
N ARG A 46 -15.89 12.36 -1.74
CA ARG A 46 -17.01 13.20 -2.21
C ARG A 46 -18.25 12.40 -2.61
N LEU A 47 -18.08 11.15 -3.08
CA LEU A 47 -19.19 10.27 -3.41
C LEU A 47 -19.85 9.73 -2.14
N PHE A 48 -19.04 9.19 -1.22
CA PHE A 48 -19.43 8.65 0.08
C PHE A 48 -20.17 9.69 0.94
N GLN A 49 -19.70 10.94 0.99
CA GLN A 49 -20.44 12.04 1.64
C GLN A 49 -21.83 12.27 1.06
N LYS A 50 -21.99 12.18 -0.27
CA LYS A 50 -23.29 12.39 -0.94
C LYS A 50 -24.26 11.22 -0.76
N THR A 51 -23.74 10.02 -0.55
CA THR A 51 -24.53 8.79 -0.42
C THR A 51 -24.59 8.25 1.00
N GLN A 52 -24.05 8.98 1.98
CA GLN A 52 -23.98 8.61 3.40
C GLN A 52 -23.35 7.21 3.62
N ILE A 53 -22.31 6.88 2.84
CA ILE A 53 -21.56 5.63 2.96
C ILE A 53 -20.32 5.88 3.80
N GLU A 54 -20.09 5.03 4.81
CA GLU A 54 -18.87 5.06 5.62
C GLU A 54 -17.96 3.92 5.20
N TRP A 55 -16.77 4.25 4.69
CA TRP A 55 -15.73 3.28 4.33
C TRP A 55 -14.32 3.91 4.45
N PRO A 56 -13.96 4.48 5.62
CA PRO A 56 -12.75 5.31 5.75
C PRO A 56 -11.47 4.49 5.57
N ALA A 57 -11.44 3.20 5.95
CA ALA A 57 -10.25 2.38 5.75
C ALA A 57 -9.84 2.27 4.27
N LEU A 58 -10.80 2.28 3.33
CA LEU A 58 -10.50 2.28 1.90
C LEU A 58 -9.84 3.60 1.45
N LEU A 59 -10.32 4.74 1.96
CA LEU A 59 -9.75 6.05 1.65
C LEU A 59 -8.31 6.14 2.15
N TYR A 60 -8.05 5.64 3.36
CA TYR A 60 -6.70 5.55 3.90
C TYR A 60 -5.81 4.59 3.07
N ALA A 61 -6.31 3.42 2.68
CA ALA A 61 -5.55 2.48 1.84
C ALA A 61 -5.05 3.13 0.54
N PHE A 62 -5.90 3.96 -0.08
CA PHE A 62 -5.52 4.76 -1.24
C PHE A 62 -4.50 5.85 -0.88
N ILE A 63 -4.71 6.63 0.18
CA ILE A 63 -3.75 7.67 0.61
C ILE A 63 -2.36 7.07 0.87
N TYR A 64 -2.26 5.95 1.60
CA TYR A 64 -0.99 5.27 1.82
C TYR A 64 -0.39 4.70 0.55
N THR A 65 -1.20 4.13 -0.37
CA THR A 65 -0.69 3.73 -1.70
C THR A 65 -0.13 4.93 -2.48
N GLY A 66 -0.75 6.11 -2.32
CA GLY A 66 -0.23 7.36 -2.86
C GLY A 66 1.12 7.76 -2.27
N LEU A 67 1.34 7.55 -0.96
CA LEU A 67 2.64 7.80 -0.32
C LEU A 67 3.76 6.88 -0.85
N ILE A 68 3.44 5.67 -1.34
CA ILE A 68 4.40 4.82 -2.06
C ILE A 68 4.88 5.53 -3.33
N GLY A 69 3.94 5.94 -4.18
CA GLY A 69 4.27 6.67 -5.43
C GLY A 69 4.96 8.02 -5.17
N LEU A 70 4.63 8.70 -4.06
CA LEU A 70 5.27 9.96 -3.68
C LEU A 70 6.71 9.77 -3.23
N GLY A 71 6.98 8.79 -2.34
CA GLY A 71 8.32 8.54 -1.84
C GLY A 71 9.28 8.17 -2.97
N GLU A 72 8.88 7.22 -3.81
CA GLU A 72 9.62 6.76 -4.99
C GLU A 72 9.86 7.87 -6.02
N PHE A 73 8.84 8.67 -6.34
CA PHE A 73 9.03 9.80 -7.23
C PHE A 73 9.99 10.82 -6.63
N ALA A 74 9.84 11.15 -5.35
CA ALA A 74 10.53 12.26 -4.72
C ALA A 74 11.99 11.96 -4.35
N GLU A 75 12.33 10.73 -3.92
CA GLU A 75 13.69 10.40 -3.43
C GLU A 75 14.79 10.72 -4.45
N HIS A 76 14.51 10.51 -5.74
CA HIS A 76 15.46 10.71 -6.83
C HIS A 76 15.70 12.17 -7.20
N PHE A 77 14.95 13.13 -6.65
CA PHE A 77 15.21 14.56 -6.83
C PHE A 77 16.17 15.15 -5.78
N PHE A 78 16.49 14.40 -4.72
CA PHE A 78 17.36 14.86 -3.64
C PHE A 78 18.69 14.12 -3.65
N THR A 79 19.79 14.86 -3.72
CA THR A 79 21.15 14.34 -3.54
C THR A 79 21.61 14.42 -2.08
N ASP A 80 20.82 15.05 -1.21
CA ASP A 80 21.04 15.07 0.23
C ASP A 80 20.65 13.71 0.84
N THR A 81 21.59 13.11 1.58
CA THR A 81 21.41 11.78 2.20
C THR A 81 20.14 11.71 3.04
N PHE A 82 19.90 12.72 3.87
CA PHE A 82 18.77 12.71 4.80
C PHE A 82 17.44 12.75 4.01
N LEU A 83 17.24 13.74 3.13
CA LEU A 83 16.00 13.87 2.36
C LEU A 83 15.74 12.68 1.43
N ASN A 84 16.77 12.21 0.72
CA ASN A 84 16.67 11.01 -0.12
C ASN A 84 16.20 9.80 0.71
N THR A 85 16.88 9.54 1.83
CA THR A 85 16.62 8.37 2.67
C THR A 85 15.27 8.44 3.39
N VAL A 86 14.83 9.62 3.83
CA VAL A 86 13.48 9.81 4.40
C VAL A 86 12.40 9.48 3.38
N LEU A 87 12.56 9.91 2.12
CA LEU A 87 11.59 9.67 1.05
C LEU A 87 11.59 8.21 0.60
N HIS A 88 12.77 7.59 0.56
CA HIS A 88 12.95 6.15 0.33
C HIS A 88 12.20 5.32 1.38
N TYR A 89 12.51 5.48 2.67
CA TYR A 89 11.78 4.76 3.71
C TYR A 89 10.29 5.12 3.77
N THR A 90 9.88 6.30 3.26
CA THR A 90 8.46 6.66 3.13
C THR A 90 7.72 5.71 2.21
N HIS A 91 8.27 5.36 1.02
CA HIS A 91 7.58 4.38 0.18
C HIS A 91 7.60 2.97 0.76
N LEU A 92 8.68 2.59 1.47
CA LEU A 92 8.82 1.26 2.08
C LEU A 92 7.83 1.04 3.20
N LEU A 93 7.64 2.03 4.08
CA LEU A 93 6.75 1.96 5.23
C LEU A 93 5.30 2.35 4.91
N ALA A 94 5.06 3.08 3.81
CA ALA A 94 3.71 3.29 3.30
C ALA A 94 3.06 2.01 2.77
N ALA A 95 3.83 1.07 2.20
CA ALA A 95 3.31 -0.20 1.69
C ALA A 95 2.61 -1.09 2.75
N PRO A 96 3.19 -1.38 3.93
CA PRO A 96 2.50 -2.10 5.00
C PRO A 96 1.34 -1.29 5.60
N GLY A 97 1.44 0.04 5.64
CA GLY A 97 0.32 0.91 5.99
C GLY A 97 -0.88 0.69 5.06
N ALA A 98 -0.66 0.78 3.75
CA ALA A 98 -1.68 0.52 2.73
C ALA A 98 -2.29 -0.89 2.86
N MET A 99 -1.48 -1.92 3.09
CA MET A 99 -1.95 -3.30 3.28
C MET A 99 -2.85 -3.47 4.51
N VAL A 100 -2.48 -2.88 5.65
CA VAL A 100 -3.32 -2.89 6.86
C VAL A 100 -4.66 -2.21 6.57
N PHE A 101 -4.66 -1.06 5.89
CA PHE A 101 -5.89 -0.37 5.54
C PHE A 101 -6.74 -1.10 4.49
N PHE A 102 -6.15 -1.77 3.50
CA PHE A 102 -6.90 -2.65 2.60
C PHE A 102 -7.54 -3.84 3.36
N TYR A 103 -6.84 -4.40 4.36
CA TYR A 103 -7.38 -5.46 5.19
C TYR A 103 -8.53 -4.99 6.08
N LEU A 104 -8.43 -3.78 6.65
CA LEU A 104 -9.51 -3.17 7.40
C LEU A 104 -10.70 -2.82 6.48
N ALA A 105 -10.44 -2.30 5.28
CA ALA A 105 -11.47 -1.97 4.30
C ALA A 105 -12.29 -3.18 3.85
N ILE A 106 -11.67 -4.35 3.62
CA ILE A 106 -12.45 -5.56 3.28
C ILE A 106 -13.22 -6.11 4.50
N ARG A 107 -12.76 -5.86 5.73
CA ARG A 107 -13.53 -6.20 6.94
C ARG A 107 -14.73 -5.28 7.16
N GLU A 108 -14.56 -3.97 6.94
CA GLU A 108 -15.65 -3.00 6.93
C GLU A 108 -16.72 -3.40 5.88
N TYR A 109 -16.27 -3.79 4.68
CA TYR A 109 -17.14 -4.31 3.62
C TYR A 109 -17.86 -5.61 4.02
N HIS A 110 -17.15 -6.61 4.56
CA HIS A 110 -17.72 -7.86 5.07
C HIS A 110 -18.81 -7.61 6.13
N TYR A 111 -18.57 -6.65 7.02
CA TYR A 111 -19.52 -6.28 8.07
C TYR A 111 -20.80 -5.72 7.45
N LYS A 112 -20.72 -4.71 6.56
CA LYS A 112 -21.90 -4.17 5.88
C LYS A 112 -22.63 -5.18 4.99
N CYS A 113 -21.93 -6.11 4.35
CA CYS A 113 -22.55 -7.27 3.68
C CYS A 113 -23.34 -8.20 4.63
N SER A 114 -22.91 -8.29 5.90
CA SER A 114 -23.47 -9.22 6.88
C SER A 114 -24.58 -8.61 7.73
N TYR A 115 -24.47 -7.31 8.02
CA TYR A 115 -25.26 -6.51 8.94
C TYR A 115 -25.50 -5.12 8.31
N PRO A 116 -26.38 -5.02 7.30
CA PRO A 116 -26.57 -3.77 6.54
C PRO A 116 -27.12 -2.63 7.41
N ASP A 117 -28.05 -2.96 8.32
CA ASP A 117 -28.79 -2.03 9.17
C ASP A 117 -28.02 -1.62 10.45
N GLU A 118 -26.87 -2.24 10.73
CA GLU A 118 -26.06 -1.93 11.92
C GLU A 118 -25.06 -0.79 11.66
N GLU A 119 -24.84 0.05 12.67
CA GLU A 119 -23.81 1.08 12.65
C GLU A 119 -22.42 0.43 12.51
N LEU A 120 -21.59 0.94 11.61
CA LEU A 120 -20.30 0.33 11.31
C LEU A 120 -19.24 0.88 12.26
N ASN A 121 -18.64 0.00 13.06
CA ASN A 121 -17.45 0.36 13.84
C ASN A 121 -16.24 0.49 12.90
N THR A 122 -16.07 1.69 12.34
CA THR A 122 -15.03 2.03 11.36
C THR A 122 -13.69 2.37 12.01
N VAL A 123 -12.62 2.40 11.21
CA VAL A 123 -11.33 2.92 11.67
C VAL A 123 -11.42 4.43 11.92
N SER A 124 -11.15 4.85 13.16
CA SER A 124 -11.20 6.27 13.55
C SER A 124 -10.10 7.11 12.88
N ASN A 125 -10.35 8.41 12.74
CA ASN A 125 -9.39 9.36 12.17
C ASN A 125 -8.11 9.45 13.01
N GLU A 126 -8.24 9.36 14.33
CA GLU A 126 -7.16 9.42 15.31
C GLU A 126 -6.25 8.19 15.20
N ALA A 127 -6.84 6.99 15.04
CA ALA A 127 -6.09 5.76 14.81
C ALA A 127 -5.30 5.85 13.48
N SER A 128 -5.92 6.37 12.42
CA SER A 128 -5.25 6.55 11.13
C SER A 128 -4.13 7.60 11.17
N MET A 129 -4.36 8.72 11.86
CA MET A 129 -3.34 9.74 12.11
C MET A 129 -2.19 9.18 12.95
N GLY A 130 -2.47 8.31 13.93
CA GLY A 130 -1.45 7.62 14.71
C GLY A 130 -0.54 6.74 13.85
N VAL A 131 -1.11 5.99 12.89
CA VAL A 131 -0.32 5.23 11.90
C VAL A 131 0.52 6.16 11.01
N PHE A 132 -0.03 7.31 10.59
CA PHE A 132 0.67 8.27 9.75
C PHE A 132 1.87 8.88 10.48
N VAL A 133 1.65 9.40 11.68
CA VAL A 133 2.70 9.96 12.55
C VAL A 133 3.75 8.90 12.87
N THR A 134 3.35 7.64 13.11
CA THR A 134 4.29 6.54 13.34
C THR A 134 5.19 6.30 12.13
N ILE A 135 4.62 6.20 10.92
CA ILE A 135 5.40 6.01 9.69
C ILE A 135 6.36 7.18 9.48
N ILE A 136 5.88 8.43 9.51
CA ILE A 136 6.74 9.62 9.32
C ILE A 136 7.83 9.71 10.40
N THR A 137 7.53 9.38 11.65
CA THR A 137 8.54 9.38 12.72
C THR A 137 9.62 8.34 12.46
N ILE A 138 9.24 7.12 12.05
CA ILE A 138 10.21 6.06 11.73
C ILE A 138 11.05 6.46 10.50
N THR A 139 10.47 7.01 9.43
CA THR A 139 11.24 7.42 8.24
C THR A 139 12.25 8.52 8.54
N VAL A 140 11.87 9.50 9.37
CA VAL A 140 12.76 10.57 9.85
C VAL A 140 13.89 10.01 10.73
N LEU A 141 13.59 9.06 11.61
CA LEU A 141 14.61 8.40 12.43
C LEU A 141 15.59 7.58 11.58
N LEU A 142 15.09 6.80 10.61
CA LEU A 142 15.93 6.03 9.71
C LEU A 142 16.81 6.94 8.82
N GLY A 143 16.25 8.02 8.27
CA GLY A 143 17.01 9.01 7.51
C GLY A 143 18.06 9.74 8.34
N GLY A 144 17.83 9.94 9.64
CA GLY A 144 18.82 10.49 10.58
C GLY A 144 19.90 9.50 11.06
N LEU A 145 19.71 8.20 10.82
CA LEU A 145 20.64 7.13 11.19
C LEU A 145 21.52 6.66 10.02
N ALA A 146 21.04 6.82 8.77
CA ALA A 146 21.76 6.37 7.58
C ALA A 146 23.03 7.19 7.32
N GLY A 147 24.15 6.50 7.07
CA GLY A 147 25.42 7.14 6.71
C GLY A 147 25.49 7.58 5.24
N THR A 148 24.72 6.93 4.37
CA THR A 148 24.66 7.15 2.92
C THR A 148 23.22 7.02 2.40
N PRO A 149 22.90 7.54 1.21
CA PRO A 149 21.73 7.10 0.45
C PRO A 149 21.69 5.57 0.40
N TRP A 150 20.51 4.98 0.61
CA TRP A 150 20.30 3.52 0.59
C TRP A 150 21.32 2.74 1.45
N ASP A 151 21.56 3.15 2.69
CA ASP A 151 22.50 2.47 3.61
C ASP A 151 22.12 0.99 3.83
N GLU A 152 22.90 0.07 3.25
CA GLU A 152 22.62 -1.37 3.26
C GLU A 152 22.49 -1.92 4.70
N THR A 153 23.29 -1.39 5.63
CA THR A 153 23.34 -1.85 7.02
C THR A 153 22.03 -1.60 7.76
N LEU A 154 21.27 -0.60 7.31
CA LEU A 154 19.97 -0.22 7.83
C LEU A 154 18.82 -0.79 6.98
N GLU A 155 18.94 -0.69 5.65
CA GLU A 155 17.89 -1.05 4.70
C GLU A 155 17.63 -2.56 4.62
N GLY A 156 18.69 -3.39 4.61
CA GLY A 156 18.56 -4.85 4.53
C GLY A 156 17.66 -5.44 5.64
N PRO A 157 17.92 -5.12 6.92
CA PRO A 157 17.04 -5.49 8.03
C PRO A 157 15.62 -4.92 7.91
N VAL A 158 15.46 -3.66 7.50
CA VAL A 158 14.15 -3.00 7.33
C VAL A 158 13.31 -3.72 6.27
N LEU A 159 13.89 -4.05 5.11
CA LEU A 159 13.19 -4.76 4.03
C LEU A 159 12.69 -6.15 4.48
N ILE A 160 13.48 -6.90 5.25
CA ILE A 160 13.06 -8.20 5.80
C ILE A 160 11.88 -8.04 6.76
N VAL A 161 11.95 -7.03 7.65
CA VAL A 161 10.89 -6.72 8.62
C VAL A 161 9.60 -6.27 7.95
N ILE A 162 9.65 -5.67 6.76
CA ILE A 162 8.47 -5.28 5.98
C ILE A 162 7.93 -6.45 5.15
N LEU A 163 8.79 -7.19 4.43
CA LEU A 163 8.37 -8.21 3.46
C LEU A 163 7.54 -9.35 4.08
N LEU A 164 7.90 -9.81 5.28
CA LEU A 164 7.19 -10.90 5.96
C LEU A 164 5.74 -10.50 6.35
N PRO A 165 5.48 -9.37 7.03
CA PRO A 165 4.13 -8.82 7.20
C PRO A 165 3.36 -8.61 5.91
N MET A 166 3.99 -8.14 4.83
CA MET A 166 3.31 -7.93 3.54
C MET A 166 2.72 -9.23 3.01
N ILE A 167 3.51 -10.31 2.96
CA ILE A 167 3.06 -11.65 2.53
C ILE A 167 1.93 -12.18 3.43
N ALA A 168 2.06 -12.00 4.75
CA ALA A 168 1.03 -12.42 5.71
C ALA A 168 -0.29 -11.64 5.51
N LEU A 169 -0.22 -10.32 5.28
CA LEU A 169 -1.38 -9.48 4.99
C LEU A 169 -2.03 -9.84 3.63
N SER A 170 -1.25 -10.19 2.60
CA SER A 170 -1.80 -10.71 1.33
C SER A 170 -2.61 -11.98 1.55
N ALA A 171 -2.12 -12.93 2.37
CA ALA A 171 -2.84 -14.15 2.71
C ALA A 171 -4.12 -13.86 3.52
N LEU A 172 -4.09 -12.87 4.42
CA LEU A 172 -5.26 -12.42 5.17
C LEU A 172 -6.30 -11.72 4.26
N LEU A 173 -5.87 -10.95 3.26
CA LEU A 173 -6.74 -10.35 2.23
C LEU A 173 -7.44 -11.42 1.39
N ILE A 174 -6.69 -12.43 0.91
CA ILE A 174 -7.25 -13.60 0.20
C ILE A 174 -8.30 -14.31 1.05
N ARG A 175 -7.97 -14.58 2.33
CA ARG A 175 -8.88 -15.26 3.26
C ARG A 175 -10.12 -14.43 3.58
N ALA A 176 -9.99 -13.10 3.70
CA ALA A 176 -11.13 -12.22 3.93
C ALA A 176 -12.04 -12.12 2.71
N ALA A 177 -11.47 -12.03 1.50
CA ALA A 177 -12.22 -12.00 0.24
C ALA A 177 -13.01 -13.29 0.02
N GLY A 178 -12.42 -14.45 0.34
CA GLY A 178 -13.08 -15.76 0.26
C GLY A 178 -14.25 -15.98 1.22
N LYS A 179 -14.57 -15.04 2.13
CA LYS A 179 -15.80 -15.07 2.93
C LYS A 179 -17.02 -14.46 2.23
N ILE A 180 -16.80 -13.64 1.20
CA ILE A 180 -17.81 -12.81 0.55
C ILE A 180 -18.09 -13.34 -0.85
N ASP A 181 -19.20 -14.06 -0.96
CA ASP A 181 -19.76 -14.55 -2.21
C ASP A 181 -20.48 -13.42 -2.99
N LYS A 182 -20.46 -13.51 -4.32
CA LYS A 182 -21.24 -12.63 -5.22
C LYS A 182 -20.98 -11.12 -5.06
N SER A 183 -19.72 -10.71 -5.03
CA SER A 183 -19.30 -9.32 -5.17
C SER A 183 -18.18 -9.23 -6.22
N ASN A 184 -18.23 -8.23 -7.11
CA ASN A 184 -17.13 -8.01 -8.07
C ASN A 184 -15.97 -7.24 -7.44
N LEU A 185 -16.22 -6.50 -6.36
CA LEU A 185 -15.21 -5.74 -5.63
C LEU A 185 -14.25 -6.64 -4.84
N THR A 186 -14.69 -7.81 -4.39
CA THR A 186 -13.88 -8.66 -3.50
C THR A 186 -12.65 -9.25 -4.18
N VAL A 187 -12.69 -9.41 -5.51
CA VAL A 187 -11.54 -9.84 -6.32
C VAL A 187 -10.39 -8.84 -6.30
N TYR A 188 -10.65 -7.54 -6.13
CA TYR A 188 -9.59 -6.52 -6.17
C TYR A 188 -8.70 -6.55 -4.92
N PHE A 189 -9.24 -6.90 -3.74
CA PHE A 189 -8.46 -6.92 -2.50
C PHE A 189 -7.29 -7.92 -2.49
N PRO A 190 -7.46 -9.19 -2.91
CA PRO A 190 -6.36 -10.10 -3.17
C PRO A 190 -5.33 -9.56 -4.16
N VAL A 191 -5.77 -8.85 -5.21
CA VAL A 191 -4.88 -8.33 -6.25
C VAL A 191 -4.09 -7.12 -5.76
N PHE A 192 -4.70 -6.19 -5.00
CA PHE A 192 -3.97 -5.16 -4.26
C PHE A 192 -2.93 -5.79 -3.33
N GLY A 193 -3.32 -6.85 -2.62
CA GLY A 193 -2.43 -7.62 -1.75
C GLY A 193 -1.26 -8.28 -2.47
N ALA A 194 -1.47 -8.79 -3.68
CA ALA A 194 -0.42 -9.40 -4.50
C ALA A 194 0.53 -8.34 -5.10
N VAL A 195 -0.01 -7.21 -5.58
CA VAL A 195 0.79 -6.14 -6.22
C VAL A 195 1.65 -5.39 -5.19
N LEU A 196 1.11 -5.06 -4.01
CA LEU A 196 1.89 -4.38 -2.96
C LEU A 196 3.02 -5.26 -2.39
N SER A 197 2.76 -6.57 -2.21
CA SER A 197 3.82 -7.53 -1.85
C SER A 197 4.81 -7.75 -3.00
N GLY A 198 4.34 -7.69 -4.25
CA GLY A 198 5.18 -7.69 -5.45
C GLY A 198 6.15 -6.52 -5.50
N LEU A 199 5.68 -5.29 -5.23
CA LEU A 199 6.51 -4.07 -5.13
C LEU A 199 7.61 -4.24 -4.07
N THR A 200 7.23 -4.67 -2.87
CA THR A 200 8.18 -4.88 -1.76
C THR A 200 9.24 -5.92 -2.12
N LEU A 201 8.83 -6.99 -2.79
CA LEU A 201 9.74 -8.04 -3.26
C LEU A 201 10.66 -7.53 -4.38
N THR A 202 10.17 -6.72 -5.33
CA THR A 202 11.03 -6.15 -6.39
C THR A 202 12.08 -5.20 -5.83
N ILE A 203 11.73 -4.39 -4.83
CA ILE A 203 12.72 -3.52 -4.16
C ILE A 203 13.79 -4.38 -3.49
N TRP A 204 13.41 -5.41 -2.73
CA TRP A 204 14.37 -6.31 -2.09
C TRP A 204 15.28 -7.05 -3.10
N ILE A 205 14.73 -7.52 -4.22
CA ILE A 205 15.52 -8.12 -5.31
C ILE A 205 16.45 -7.10 -5.97
N GLY A 206 15.97 -5.87 -6.19
CA GLY A 206 16.75 -4.76 -6.73
C GLY A 206 17.92 -4.40 -5.83
N ARG A 207 17.69 -4.31 -4.52
CA ARG A 207 18.72 -4.02 -3.52
C ARG A 207 19.74 -5.15 -3.40
N PHE A 208 19.29 -6.41 -3.36
CA PHE A 208 20.18 -7.57 -3.43
C PHE A 208 21.05 -7.56 -4.70
N ALA A 209 20.48 -7.17 -5.84
CA ALA A 209 21.21 -7.06 -7.10
C ALA A 209 22.21 -5.91 -7.11
N ASP A 210 21.92 -4.79 -6.46
CA ASP A 210 22.86 -3.66 -6.31
C ASP A 210 24.08 -4.07 -5.49
N VAL A 211 23.85 -4.58 -4.27
CA VAL A 211 24.88 -5.07 -3.33
C VAL A 211 25.80 -6.12 -3.96
N HIS A 212 25.24 -7.04 -4.74
CA HIS A 212 26.02 -8.09 -5.43
C HIS A 212 26.44 -7.73 -6.86
N GLN A 213 26.29 -6.47 -7.28
CA GLN A 213 26.69 -5.96 -8.60
C GLN A 213 26.09 -6.71 -9.81
N ILE A 214 24.87 -7.24 -9.67
CA ILE A 214 24.15 -8.01 -10.69
C ILE A 214 23.28 -7.07 -11.54
N ALA A 215 23.92 -6.26 -12.39
CA ALA A 215 23.26 -5.20 -13.18
C ALA A 215 21.99 -5.66 -13.94
N MET A 216 21.98 -6.87 -14.51
CA MET A 216 20.81 -7.40 -15.23
C MET A 216 19.61 -7.68 -14.30
N LEU A 217 19.87 -8.12 -13.06
CA LEU A 217 18.82 -8.39 -12.08
C LEU A 217 18.27 -7.07 -11.51
N TYR A 218 19.14 -6.08 -11.28
CA TYR A 218 18.77 -4.73 -10.86
C TYR A 218 17.78 -4.09 -11.85
N ILE A 219 18.13 -4.09 -13.14
CA ILE A 219 17.31 -3.51 -14.21
C ILE A 219 15.98 -4.26 -14.35
N ALA A 220 15.99 -5.59 -14.23
CA ALA A 220 14.78 -6.40 -14.29
C ALA A 220 13.84 -6.13 -13.09
N ALA A 221 14.41 -5.95 -11.89
CA ALA A 221 13.66 -5.62 -10.68
C ALA A 221 12.98 -4.26 -10.78
N HIS A 222 13.71 -3.20 -11.16
CA HIS A 222 13.16 -1.86 -11.37
C HIS A 222 12.10 -1.84 -12.50
N SER A 223 12.37 -2.54 -13.61
CA SER A 223 11.40 -2.67 -14.71
C SER A 223 10.09 -3.35 -14.25
N LEU A 224 10.17 -4.33 -13.33
CA LEU A 224 9.00 -5.02 -12.79
C LEU A 224 8.28 -4.16 -11.72
N GLN A 225 9.02 -3.41 -10.92
CA GLN A 225 8.49 -2.38 -10.01
C GLN A 225 7.68 -1.34 -10.78
N ASN A 226 8.15 -0.92 -11.97
CA ASN A 226 7.41 -0.02 -12.86
C ASN A 226 6.07 -0.60 -13.33
N VAL A 227 6.06 -1.88 -13.68
CA VAL A 227 4.84 -2.61 -14.06
C VAL A 227 3.88 -2.69 -12.87
N PHE A 228 4.37 -2.93 -11.65
CA PHE A 228 3.53 -2.96 -10.46
C PHE A 228 2.99 -1.57 -10.07
N HIS A 229 3.76 -0.48 -10.19
CA HIS A 229 3.26 0.89 -9.97
C HIS A 229 2.13 1.25 -10.94
N ALA A 230 2.34 1.04 -12.23
CA ALA A 230 1.32 1.26 -13.26
C ALA A 230 0.10 0.34 -13.08
N GLY A 231 0.33 -0.92 -12.68
CA GLY A 231 -0.70 -1.90 -12.36
C GLY A 231 -1.55 -1.47 -11.16
N MET A 232 -0.92 -1.04 -10.06
CA MET A 232 -1.60 -0.56 -8.85
C MET A 232 -2.45 0.68 -9.13
N ALA A 233 -1.92 1.65 -9.88
CA ALA A 233 -2.68 2.83 -10.31
C ALA A 233 -3.90 2.43 -11.16
N THR A 234 -3.71 1.51 -12.10
CA THR A 234 -4.80 0.98 -12.94
C THR A 234 -5.88 0.27 -12.11
N LEU A 235 -5.48 -0.55 -11.14
CA LEU A 235 -6.40 -1.25 -10.22
C LEU A 235 -7.19 -0.26 -9.37
N ILE A 236 -6.56 0.79 -8.83
CA ILE A 236 -7.24 1.85 -8.08
C ILE A 236 -8.29 2.57 -8.93
N LEU A 237 -7.98 2.89 -10.20
CA LEU A 237 -8.94 3.49 -11.14
C LEU A 237 -10.13 2.56 -11.43
N LEU A 238 -9.85 1.29 -11.72
CA LEU A 238 -10.88 0.29 -12.02
C LEU A 238 -11.78 0.00 -10.80
N PHE A 239 -11.21 -0.11 -9.60
CA PHE A 239 -11.93 -0.30 -8.35
C PHE A 239 -12.82 0.91 -8.03
N THR A 240 -12.28 2.13 -8.15
CA THR A 240 -13.04 3.38 -7.98
C THR A 240 -14.21 3.47 -8.94
N ARG A 241 -13.99 3.11 -10.21
CA ARG A 241 -15.04 3.04 -11.24
C ARG A 241 -16.10 1.99 -10.89
N MET A 242 -15.70 0.84 -10.36
CA MET A 242 -16.63 -0.22 -9.95
C MET A 242 -17.48 0.19 -8.75
N ILE A 243 -16.88 0.77 -7.69
CA ILE A 243 -17.63 1.33 -6.55
C ILE A 243 -18.66 2.35 -7.03
N ARG A 244 -18.26 3.30 -7.88
CA ARG A 244 -19.18 4.30 -8.43
C ARG A 244 -20.34 3.68 -9.22
N ARG A 245 -20.09 2.57 -9.93
CA ARG A 245 -21.12 1.80 -10.62
C ARG A 245 -22.05 1.12 -9.63
N GLU A 246 -21.52 0.37 -8.66
CA GLU A 246 -22.32 -0.41 -7.72
C GLU A 246 -23.10 0.48 -6.73
N ILE A 247 -22.66 1.71 -6.46
CA ILE A 247 -23.46 2.73 -5.75
C ILE A 247 -24.64 3.19 -6.62
N ARG A 248 -24.39 3.52 -7.89
CA ARG A 248 -25.43 3.99 -8.83
C ARG A 248 -26.46 2.89 -9.13
N ASP A 249 -26.02 1.65 -9.22
CA ASP A 249 -26.84 0.47 -9.52
C ASP A 249 -27.51 -0.09 -8.24
N ASP A 250 -27.29 0.53 -7.07
CA ASP A 250 -27.74 0.10 -5.73
C ASP A 250 -27.39 -1.37 -5.43
N THR A 251 -26.14 -1.78 -5.67
CA THR A 251 -25.65 -3.14 -5.43
C THR A 251 -24.45 -3.22 -4.49
N LEU A 252 -23.87 -2.09 -4.06
CA LEU A 252 -22.57 -2.06 -3.35
C LEU A 252 -22.47 -3.02 -2.17
N PHE A 253 -23.51 -3.13 -1.34
CA PHE A 253 -23.53 -4.04 -0.18
C PHE A 253 -24.47 -5.24 -0.36
N LYS A 254 -24.93 -5.52 -1.60
CA LYS A 254 -25.82 -6.66 -1.91
C LYS A 254 -25.04 -7.96 -2.16
N CYS A 255 -24.17 -8.28 -1.19
CA CYS A 255 -23.29 -9.44 -1.19
C CYS A 255 -23.96 -10.66 -0.52
N ARG A 256 -23.49 -11.87 -0.80
CA ARG A 256 -23.77 -13.06 0.03
C ARG A 256 -22.55 -13.32 0.91
N VAL A 257 -22.76 -13.68 2.17
CA VAL A 257 -21.67 -14.04 3.09
C VAL A 257 -21.85 -15.50 3.47
N ASN A 258 -20.77 -16.29 3.35
CA ASN A 258 -20.81 -17.73 3.58
C ASN A 258 -21.18 -18.02 5.05
N GLU A 259 -22.24 -18.79 5.29
CA GLU A 259 -22.84 -19.00 6.63
C GLU A 259 -21.85 -19.56 7.66
N LEU A 260 -20.88 -20.35 7.21
CA LEU A 260 -19.79 -20.84 8.06
C LEU A 260 -19.02 -19.69 8.72
N SER A 261 -18.83 -18.56 8.05
CA SER A 261 -18.11 -17.40 8.62
C SER A 261 -18.90 -16.69 9.72
N LYS A 262 -20.23 -16.57 9.56
CA LYS A 262 -21.13 -15.91 10.53
C LYS A 262 -21.11 -16.59 11.91
N HIS A 263 -20.94 -17.92 11.94
CA HIS A 263 -20.90 -18.67 13.19
C HIS A 263 -19.64 -18.38 14.05
N TRP A 264 -18.50 -18.07 13.44
CA TRP A 264 -17.27 -17.74 14.16
C TRP A 264 -17.25 -16.30 14.67
N GLU A 265 -17.82 -15.35 13.92
CA GLU A 265 -17.79 -13.92 14.29
C GLU A 265 -18.80 -13.59 15.40
N LYS A 266 -19.93 -14.31 15.51
CA LYS A 266 -20.85 -14.18 16.66
C LYS A 266 -20.22 -14.59 18.01
N LYS A 267 -19.07 -15.27 17.99
CA LYS A 267 -18.28 -15.63 19.17
C LYS A 267 -17.25 -14.56 19.58
N LEU A 268 -17.12 -13.50 18.76
CA LEU A 268 -16.25 -12.35 18.93
C LEU A 268 -17.02 -11.06 19.20
N GLU A 269 -18.32 -11.14 19.53
CA GLU A 269 -19.04 -10.01 20.13
C GLU A 269 -18.22 -9.46 21.32
N PRO A 270 -18.06 -8.13 21.44
CA PRO A 270 -17.33 -7.58 22.56
C PRO A 270 -18.06 -7.99 23.84
N LYS A 271 -17.34 -8.65 24.77
CA LYS A 271 -17.81 -8.82 26.14
C LYS A 271 -18.36 -7.48 26.61
N ARG A 272 -19.61 -7.51 27.13
CA ARG A 272 -20.35 -6.36 27.67
C ARG A 272 -19.40 -5.26 28.15
N ARG A 273 -19.58 -4.03 27.64
CA ARG A 273 -18.92 -2.85 28.19
C ARG A 273 -19.07 -2.94 29.72
N PHE A 274 -17.95 -3.01 30.44
CA PHE A 274 -18.00 -2.95 31.90
C PHE A 274 -18.63 -1.62 32.26
N ASN A 275 -19.77 -1.67 32.95
CA ASN A 275 -20.48 -0.48 33.37
C ASN A 275 -19.67 0.13 34.53
N LEU A 276 -18.88 1.17 34.24
CA LEU A 276 -18.05 1.83 35.24
C LEU A 276 -18.87 2.67 36.24
N ASP A 277 -20.18 2.78 36.00
CA ASP A 277 -21.16 3.40 36.90
C ASP A 277 -21.61 2.46 38.06
N GLU A 278 -21.04 1.25 38.17
CA GLU A 278 -21.23 0.32 39.29
C GLU A 278 -19.99 0.28 40.23
N GLN A 279 -19.53 1.43 40.73
CA GLN A 279 -18.60 1.56 41.87
C GLN A 279 -18.96 2.72 42.80
#